data_AF-A0A5B0DG81-F1
#
_entry.id   AF-A0A5B0DG81-F1
#
_cell.length_a   1.000
_cell.length_b   1.000
_cell.length_c   1.000
_cell.angle_alpha   90.00
_cell.angle_beta   90.00
_cell.angle_gamma   90.00
#
_symmetry.space_group_name_H-M   'P 1'
#
loop_
_entity.id
_entity.type
_entity.pdbx_description
1 polymer ?
#
loop_
_entity_poly.entity_id
_entity_poly.type
_entity_poly.pdbx_seq_one_letter_code
_entity_poly.pdbx_strand_id
1 'polypeptide(L)'
;MSIETRQEKFRRIAEKRMTRIFLDMNLIANLSNRNNYMYSNQEVEGFFRAYKAKGKEVRAYFESETSVKQPLSTSFSFSYNNENSGNNNLREVKNTKFKSIAEKRMTRIFLDMNLIANLSNKKNYNYTAQEIDELFQAYENKGKEIKKYFDPLKEEFTFLN
;
A
#
# COMPACT_ATOMS: atom_id res chain seq x y z
N MET A 1 18.54 33.01 -4.63
CA MET A 1 17.67 31.82 -4.43
C MET A 1 17.26 31.81 -2.97
N SER A 2 15.96 31.84 -2.67
CA SER A 2 15.49 31.72 -1.27
C SER A 2 15.75 30.31 -0.76
N ILE A 3 16.05 30.20 0.54
CA ILE A 3 16.23 28.92 1.21
C ILE A 3 14.86 28.24 1.35
N GLU A 4 14.76 26.97 0.97
CA GLU A 4 13.56 26.14 1.13
C GLU A 4 13.14 26.09 2.60
N THR A 5 11.87 26.37 2.87
CA THR A 5 11.27 26.24 4.20
C THR A 5 11.08 24.78 4.60
N ARG A 6 10.96 24.51 5.91
CA ARG A 6 10.69 23.14 6.41
C ARG A 6 9.38 22.55 5.90
N GLN A 7 8.40 23.41 5.57
CA GLN A 7 7.11 22.98 5.02
C GLN A 7 7.20 22.64 3.53
N GLU A 8 7.87 23.48 2.72
CA GLU A 8 8.15 23.16 1.32
C GLU A 8 8.95 21.86 1.19
N LYS A 9 9.96 21.70 2.06
CA LYS A 9 10.75 20.46 2.15
C LYS A 9 9.90 19.25 2.49
N PHE A 10 8.95 19.38 3.41
CA PHE A 10 7.99 18.32 3.74
C PHE A 10 7.18 17.92 2.51
N ARG A 11 6.52 18.89 1.86
CA ARG A 11 5.66 18.67 0.68
C ARG A 11 6.43 17.96 -0.43
N ARG A 12 7.58 18.51 -0.84
CA ARG A 12 8.41 17.95 -1.91
C ARG A 12 8.83 16.50 -1.65
N ILE A 13 9.22 16.18 -0.41
CA ILE A 13 9.65 14.81 -0.08
C ILE A 13 8.44 13.87 0.05
N ALA A 14 7.32 14.34 0.62
CA ALA A 14 6.08 13.57 0.71
C ALA A 14 5.53 13.22 -0.68
N GLU A 15 5.45 14.20 -1.58
CA GLU A 15 5.04 14.02 -2.99
C GLU A 15 5.92 12.99 -3.70
N LYS A 16 7.25 13.14 -3.59
CA LYS A 16 8.20 12.20 -4.21
C LYS A 16 7.99 10.76 -3.71
N ARG A 17 7.78 10.57 -2.40
CA ARG A 17 7.59 9.24 -1.80
C ARG A 17 6.22 8.67 -2.12
N MET A 18 5.16 9.48 -2.06
CA MET A 18 3.80 9.05 -2.44
C MET A 18 3.73 8.68 -3.92
N THR A 19 4.43 9.42 -4.79
CA THR A 19 4.55 9.08 -6.21
C THR A 19 5.15 7.69 -6.42
N ARG A 20 6.20 7.33 -5.68
CA ARG A 20 6.79 5.98 -5.76
C ARG A 20 5.80 4.90 -5.33
N ILE A 21 5.04 5.14 -4.26
CA ILE A 21 3.96 4.24 -3.82
C ILE A 21 2.91 4.09 -4.93
N PHE A 22 2.53 5.18 -5.59
CA PHE A 22 1.55 5.14 -6.68
C PHE A 22 2.05 4.31 -7.87
N LEU A 23 3.32 4.46 -8.24
CA LEU A 23 3.95 3.65 -9.29
C LEU A 23 3.97 2.16 -8.93
N ASP A 24 4.26 1.83 -7.68
CA ASP A 24 4.23 0.45 -7.19
C ASP A 24 2.81 -0.14 -7.15
N MET A 25 1.83 0.68 -6.79
CA MET A 25 0.41 0.34 -6.84
C MET A 25 -0.09 0.14 -8.29
N ASN A 26 0.39 0.94 -9.25
CA ASN A 26 0.11 0.71 -10.68
C ASN A 26 0.65 -0.64 -11.14
N LEU A 27 1.84 -1.04 -10.69
CA LEU A 27 2.37 -2.37 -10.99
C LEU A 27 1.52 -3.47 -10.36
N ILE A 28 1.01 -3.26 -9.14
CA ILE A 28 0.07 -4.21 -8.50
C ILE A 28 -1.18 -4.41 -9.36
N ALA A 29 -1.72 -3.36 -9.99
CA ALA A 29 -2.89 -3.48 -10.87
C ALA A 29 -2.70 -4.53 -11.97
N ASN A 30 -1.48 -4.68 -12.51
CA ASN A 30 -1.18 -5.69 -13.53
C ASN A 30 -1.35 -7.14 -13.03
N LEU A 31 -1.34 -7.36 -11.72
CA LEU A 31 -1.58 -8.69 -11.12
C LEU A 31 -3.05 -9.10 -11.20
N SER A 32 -3.96 -8.19 -11.56
CA SER A 32 -5.37 -8.52 -11.78
C SER A 32 -5.59 -9.46 -12.96
N ASN A 33 -4.66 -9.49 -13.93
CA ASN A 33 -4.80 -10.27 -15.16
C ASN A 33 -4.88 -11.79 -14.90
N ARG A 34 -6.09 -12.34 -14.98
CA ARG A 34 -6.42 -13.76 -14.75
C ARG A 34 -5.79 -14.72 -15.77
N ASN A 35 -5.34 -14.23 -16.94
CA ASN A 35 -4.61 -15.06 -17.90
C ASN A 35 -3.21 -15.44 -17.36
N ASN A 36 -2.60 -14.55 -16.58
CA ASN A 36 -1.23 -14.71 -16.09
C ASN A 36 -1.16 -15.14 -14.62
N TYR A 37 -2.22 -14.88 -13.85
CA TYR A 37 -2.24 -15.01 -12.41
C TYR A 37 -3.50 -15.71 -11.92
N MET A 38 -3.38 -16.40 -10.80
CA MET A 38 -4.52 -16.98 -10.09
C MET A 38 -4.47 -16.58 -8.63
N TYR A 39 -5.60 -16.20 -8.08
CA TYR A 39 -5.70 -15.72 -6.71
C TYR A 39 -7.15 -15.82 -6.24
N SER A 40 -7.33 -16.07 -4.95
CA SER A 40 -8.64 -16.06 -4.30
C SER A 40 -9.04 -14.64 -3.90
N ASN A 41 -10.33 -14.44 -3.67
CA ASN A 41 -10.83 -13.17 -3.11
C ASN A 41 -10.26 -12.93 -1.71
N GLN A 42 -10.09 -13.99 -0.91
CA GLN A 42 -9.48 -13.90 0.42
C GLN A 42 -8.02 -13.40 0.38
N GLU A 43 -7.23 -13.85 -0.60
CA GLU A 43 -5.87 -13.36 -0.81
C GLU A 43 -5.86 -11.87 -1.16
N VAL A 44 -6.75 -11.44 -2.06
CA VAL A 44 -6.88 -10.02 -2.44
C VAL A 44 -7.34 -9.16 -1.25
N GLU A 45 -8.35 -9.60 -0.50
CA GLU A 45 -8.82 -8.88 0.69
C GLU A 45 -7.74 -8.79 1.77
N GLY A 46 -7.02 -9.89 2.04
CA GLY A 46 -5.91 -9.90 3.00
C GLY A 46 -4.80 -8.92 2.60
N PHE A 47 -4.47 -8.88 1.30
CA PHE A 47 -3.49 -7.97 0.72
C PHE A 47 -3.87 -6.49 0.89
N PHE A 48 -5.09 -6.10 0.52
CA PHE A 48 -5.54 -4.71 0.66
C PHE A 48 -5.84 -4.32 2.12
N ARG A 49 -6.19 -5.29 2.97
CA ARG A 49 -6.26 -5.07 4.43
C ARG A 49 -4.88 -4.72 5.00
N ALA A 50 -3.83 -5.40 4.57
CA ALA A 50 -2.45 -5.09 4.99
C ALA A 50 -2.02 -3.70 4.51
N TYR A 51 -2.33 -3.33 3.25
CA TYR A 51 -2.11 -1.96 2.75
C TYR A 51 -2.81 -0.91 3.61
N LYS A 52 -4.10 -1.09 3.91
CA LYS A 52 -4.85 -0.17 4.80
C LYS A 52 -4.26 -0.10 6.20
N ALA A 53 -3.89 -1.25 6.78
CA ALA A 53 -3.25 -1.30 8.09
C ALA A 53 -1.91 -0.54 8.09
N LYS A 54 -1.13 -0.65 7.02
CA LYS A 54 0.12 0.09 6.87
C LYS A 54 -0.08 1.61 6.86
N GLY A 55 -1.11 2.08 6.15
CA GLY A 55 -1.50 3.50 6.18
C GLY A 55 -1.79 3.99 7.60
N LYS A 56 -2.59 3.23 8.36
CA LYS A 56 -2.92 3.56 9.76
C LYS A 56 -1.69 3.56 10.67
N GLU A 57 -0.85 2.54 10.54
CA GLU A 57 0.40 2.41 11.31
C GLU A 57 1.28 3.65 11.14
N VAL A 58 1.47 4.12 9.89
CA VAL A 58 2.31 5.30 9.63
C VAL A 58 1.62 6.61 9.99
N ARG A 59 0.30 6.72 9.83
CA ARG A 59 -0.47 7.90 10.23
C ARG A 59 -0.33 8.21 11.72
N ALA A 60 -0.29 7.18 12.57
CA ALA A 60 -0.10 7.33 14.01
C ALA A 60 1.18 8.10 14.40
N TYR A 61 2.23 8.10 13.55
CA TYR A 61 3.46 8.86 13.81
C TYR A 61 3.25 10.38 13.69
N PHE A 62 2.28 10.82 12.89
CA PHE A 62 1.96 12.23 12.70
C PHE A 62 0.99 12.76 13.76
N GLU A 63 0.14 11.88 14.30
CA GLU A 63 -0.88 12.21 15.30
C GLU A 63 -0.35 12.17 16.73
N SER A 64 0.73 11.42 16.97
CA SER A 64 1.35 11.33 18.29
C SER A 64 2.09 12.62 18.68
N GLU A 65 1.81 13.14 19.87
CA GLU A 65 2.55 14.27 20.44
C GLU A 65 3.97 13.90 20.87
N THR A 66 4.21 12.61 21.13
CA THR A 66 5.52 12.05 21.49
C THR A 66 6.11 11.25 20.32
N SER A 67 7.43 11.12 20.22
CA SER A 67 8.03 10.26 19.20
C SER A 67 7.59 8.80 19.39
N VAL A 68 6.79 8.29 18.45
CA VAL A 68 6.37 6.87 18.44
C VAL A 68 7.62 6.02 18.26
N LYS A 69 7.94 5.18 19.26
CA LYS A 69 9.10 4.27 19.25
C LYS A 69 8.79 2.87 18.73
N GLN A 70 7.54 2.61 18.33
CA GLN A 70 7.17 1.28 17.85
C GLN A 70 7.97 0.97 16.58
N PRO A 71 8.39 -0.29 16.37
CA PRO A 71 8.99 -0.69 15.12
C PRO A 71 7.93 -0.74 14.03
N LEU A 72 8.19 -0.09 12.90
CA LEU A 72 7.32 -0.15 11.73
C LEU A 72 7.48 -1.48 11.00
N SER A 73 6.37 -2.06 10.56
CA SER A 73 6.39 -3.20 9.64
C SER A 73 7.20 -2.88 8.37
N THR A 74 8.08 -3.79 7.96
CA THR A 74 9.00 -3.56 6.82
C THR A 74 8.69 -4.41 5.61
N SER A 75 7.97 -5.51 5.79
CA SER A 75 7.63 -6.47 4.74
C SER A 75 6.19 -6.91 4.83
N PHE A 76 5.71 -7.42 3.71
CA PHE A 76 4.42 -8.11 3.60
C PHE A 76 4.66 -9.52 3.03
N SER A 77 4.03 -10.51 3.64
CA SER A 77 3.99 -11.89 3.17
C SER A 77 2.58 -12.46 3.28
N PHE A 78 2.22 -13.34 2.36
CA PHE A 78 1.05 -14.20 2.51
C PHE A 78 1.34 -15.29 3.54
N SER A 79 0.29 -15.80 4.16
CA SER A 79 0.37 -17.04 4.93
C SER A 79 0.43 -18.21 3.96
N TYR A 80 1.44 -19.06 4.12
CA TYR A 80 1.60 -20.30 3.35
C TYR A 80 1.22 -21.48 4.25
N ASN A 81 0.30 -22.32 3.81
CA ASN A 81 0.02 -23.59 4.47
C ASN A 81 1.02 -24.63 3.94
N ASN A 82 1.71 -25.33 4.84
CA ASN A 82 2.79 -26.27 4.49
C ASN A 82 2.30 -27.62 3.93
N GLU A 83 1.06 -27.72 3.45
CA GLU A 83 0.50 -28.99 2.98
C GLU A 83 0.53 -29.08 1.44
N ASN A 84 1.34 -30.03 0.95
CA ASN A 84 1.47 -30.48 -0.45
C ASN A 84 2.16 -29.53 -1.45
N SER A 85 3.47 -29.31 -1.22
CA SER A 85 4.45 -28.75 -2.17
C SER A 85 4.81 -29.71 -3.35
N GLY A 86 3.85 -30.47 -3.87
CA GLY A 86 4.09 -31.51 -4.90
C GLY A 86 3.19 -31.47 -6.13
N ASN A 87 2.18 -30.59 -6.18
CA ASN A 87 1.24 -30.54 -7.31
C ASN A 87 1.60 -29.44 -8.32
N ASN A 88 2.30 -29.83 -9.39
CA ASN A 88 2.73 -28.98 -10.51
C ASN A 88 1.59 -28.58 -11.48
N ASN A 89 0.38 -28.31 -10.97
CA ASN A 89 -0.69 -27.86 -11.84
C ASN A 89 -0.51 -26.37 -12.18
N LEU A 90 -0.95 -25.96 -13.37
CA LEU A 90 -0.78 -24.59 -13.88
C LEU A 90 -1.40 -23.53 -12.96
N ARG A 91 -2.47 -23.87 -12.23
CA ARG A 91 -3.15 -22.94 -11.32
C ARG A 91 -2.25 -22.57 -10.14
N GLU A 92 -1.59 -23.57 -9.57
CA GLU A 92 -0.66 -23.40 -8.44
C GLU A 92 0.55 -22.56 -8.85
N VAL A 93 1.12 -22.82 -10.03
CA VAL A 93 2.24 -22.03 -10.57
C VAL A 93 1.84 -20.56 -10.74
N LYS A 94 0.64 -20.29 -11.30
CA LYS A 94 0.12 -18.93 -11.44
C LYS A 94 -0.18 -18.25 -10.11
N ASN A 95 -0.63 -18.99 -9.10
CA ASN A 95 -0.87 -18.46 -7.75
C ASN A 95 0.43 -18.15 -7.00
N THR A 96 1.39 -19.07 -7.02
CA THR A 96 2.72 -18.84 -6.45
C THR A 96 3.39 -17.62 -7.10
N LYS A 97 3.30 -17.49 -8.42
CA LYS A 97 3.80 -16.32 -9.15
C LYS A 97 3.08 -15.03 -8.74
N PHE A 98 1.76 -15.06 -8.55
CA PHE A 98 1.00 -13.93 -8.03
C PHE A 98 1.50 -13.51 -6.66
N LYS A 99 1.56 -14.45 -5.70
CA LYS A 99 1.99 -14.20 -4.32
C LYS A 99 3.38 -13.60 -4.27
N SER A 100 4.36 -14.25 -4.88
CA SER A 100 5.75 -13.80 -4.89
C SER A 100 5.92 -12.36 -5.41
N ILE A 101 5.24 -12.02 -6.51
CA ILE A 101 5.34 -10.67 -7.09
C ILE A 101 4.58 -9.64 -6.23
N ALA A 102 3.40 -10.01 -5.72
CA ALA A 102 2.60 -9.16 -4.84
C ALA A 102 3.36 -8.84 -3.54
N GLU A 103 4.01 -9.83 -2.92
CA GLU A 103 4.84 -9.66 -1.73
C GLU A 103 6.00 -8.71 -1.95
N LYS A 104 6.75 -8.92 -3.03
CA LYS A 104 7.85 -8.05 -3.40
C LYS A 104 7.38 -6.60 -3.58
N ARG A 105 6.28 -6.39 -4.31
CA ARG A 105 5.76 -5.03 -4.59
C ARG A 105 5.19 -4.36 -3.34
N MET A 106 4.43 -5.08 -2.53
CA MET A 106 3.89 -4.55 -1.28
C MET A 106 4.97 -4.25 -0.24
N THR A 107 6.02 -5.07 -0.18
CA THR A 107 7.19 -4.81 0.67
C THR A 107 7.87 -3.49 0.31
N ARG A 108 8.04 -3.17 -0.98
CA ARG A 108 8.56 -1.85 -1.37
C ARG A 108 7.65 -0.69 -0.94
N ILE A 109 6.34 -0.86 -1.03
CA ILE A 109 5.37 0.13 -0.53
C ILE A 109 5.53 0.31 0.98
N PHE A 110 5.71 -0.77 1.75
CA PHE A 110 5.92 -0.69 3.19
C PHE A 110 7.19 0.10 3.52
N LEU A 111 8.27 -0.14 2.79
CA LEU A 111 9.52 0.60 2.95
C LEU A 111 9.35 2.09 2.60
N ASP A 112 8.65 2.43 1.52
CA ASP A 112 8.38 3.83 1.16
C ASP A 112 7.45 4.52 2.16
N MET A 113 6.48 3.80 2.72
CA MET A 113 5.65 4.28 3.84
C MET A 113 6.47 4.50 5.11
N ASN A 114 7.47 3.66 5.41
CA ASN A 114 8.38 3.90 6.53
C ASN A 114 9.22 5.16 6.34
N LEU A 115 9.61 5.46 5.10
CA LEU A 115 10.24 6.73 4.79
C LEU A 115 9.28 7.90 5.03
N ILE A 116 8.00 7.79 4.64
CA ILE A 116 6.99 8.82 4.96
C ILE A 116 6.88 9.03 6.47
N ALA A 117 6.90 7.98 7.29
CA ALA A 117 6.87 8.09 8.75
C ALA A 117 7.97 9.02 9.30
N ASN A 118 9.17 9.02 8.71
CA ASN A 118 10.28 9.90 9.11
C ASN A 118 9.98 11.40 8.90
N LEU A 119 8.98 11.74 8.07
CA LEU A 119 8.53 13.12 7.87
C LEU A 119 7.72 13.67 9.05
N SER A 120 7.28 12.81 9.98
CA SER A 120 6.59 13.22 11.21
C SER A 120 7.47 14.05 12.15
N ASN A 121 8.81 14.00 12.00
CA ASN A 121 9.74 14.70 12.88
C ASN A 121 9.66 16.23 12.73
N LYS A 122 8.93 16.87 13.66
CA LYS A 122 8.70 18.32 13.72
C LYS A 122 9.96 19.18 13.95
N LYS A 123 11.11 18.58 14.30
CA LYS A 123 12.40 19.31 14.31
C LYS A 123 12.82 19.70 12.89
N ASN A 124 12.61 18.80 11.94
CA ASN A 124 13.10 18.91 10.56
C ASN A 124 12.03 19.40 9.57
N TYR A 125 10.76 19.23 9.91
CA TYR A 125 9.62 19.47 9.04
C TYR A 125 8.56 20.31 9.75
N ASN A 126 7.77 21.03 8.96
CA ASN A 126 6.53 21.66 9.42
C ASN A 126 5.41 21.22 8.50
N TYR A 127 4.23 20.94 9.05
CA TYR A 127 3.08 20.52 8.29
C TYR A 127 1.79 20.83 9.06
N THR A 128 0.69 21.01 8.34
CA THR A 128 -0.65 21.20 8.91
C THR A 128 -1.37 19.88 9.05
N ALA A 129 -2.40 19.83 9.89
CA ALA A 129 -3.28 18.66 9.99
C ALA A 129 -3.93 18.33 8.62
N GLN A 130 -4.35 19.36 7.88
CA GLN A 130 -4.91 19.21 6.54
C GLN A 130 -3.93 18.53 5.56
N GLU A 131 -2.66 18.90 5.57
CA GLU A 131 -1.65 18.26 4.70
C GLU A 131 -1.46 16.77 5.04
N ILE A 132 -1.59 16.41 6.32
CA ILE A 132 -1.57 15.01 6.75
C ILE A 132 -2.82 14.28 6.26
N ASP A 133 -4.00 14.88 6.41
CA ASP A 133 -5.26 14.31 5.90
C ASP A 133 -5.21 14.08 4.38
N GLU A 134 -4.76 15.08 3.61
CA GLU A 134 -4.60 14.98 2.15
C GLU A 134 -3.64 13.84 1.77
N LEU A 135 -2.49 13.74 2.44
CA LEU A 135 -1.49 12.70 2.18
C LEU A 135 -2.06 11.29 2.39
N PHE A 136 -2.74 11.05 3.51
CA PHE A 136 -3.30 9.72 3.81
C PHE A 136 -4.59 9.44 3.04
N GLN A 137 -5.39 10.45 2.72
CA GLN A 137 -6.53 10.31 1.82
C GLN A 137 -6.09 9.90 0.41
N ALA A 138 -4.99 10.47 -0.09
CA ALA A 138 -4.39 10.09 -1.37
C ALA A 138 -3.92 8.62 -1.38
N TYR A 139 -3.26 8.18 -0.30
CA TYR A 139 -2.88 6.77 -0.12
C TYR A 139 -4.10 5.83 -0.12
N GLU A 140 -5.13 6.14 0.68
CA GLU A 140 -6.34 5.32 0.74
C GLU A 140 -7.10 5.28 -0.60
N ASN A 141 -7.22 6.42 -1.27
CA ASN A 141 -7.87 6.51 -2.57
C ASN A 141 -7.13 5.67 -3.60
N LYS A 142 -5.78 5.70 -3.59
CA LYS A 142 -5.00 4.85 -4.49
C LYS A 142 -5.22 3.37 -4.21
N GLY A 143 -5.28 2.97 -2.94
CA GLY A 143 -5.64 1.61 -2.54
C GLY A 143 -7.01 1.18 -3.11
N LYS A 144 -8.03 2.02 -2.94
CA LYS A 144 -9.39 1.77 -3.46
C LYS A 144 -9.42 1.71 -4.99
N GLU A 145 -8.71 2.61 -5.66
CA GLU A 145 -8.58 2.65 -7.12
C GLU A 145 -8.02 1.33 -7.66
N ILE A 146 -6.90 0.85 -7.11
CA ILE A 146 -6.26 -0.38 -7.59
C ILE A 146 -7.08 -1.62 -7.20
N LYS A 147 -7.74 -1.63 -6.04
CA LYS A 147 -8.59 -2.74 -5.62
C LYS A 147 -9.68 -3.05 -6.67
N LYS A 148 -10.26 -2.03 -7.30
CA LYS A 148 -11.30 -2.20 -8.34
C LYS A 148 -10.85 -3.05 -9.53
N TYR A 149 -9.56 -3.13 -9.84
CA TYR A 149 -9.05 -4.00 -10.92
C TYR A 149 -9.19 -5.49 -10.59
N PHE A 150 -9.31 -5.85 -9.32
CA PHE A 150 -9.45 -7.23 -8.84
C PHE A 150 -10.90 -7.66 -8.64
N ASP A 151 -11.82 -6.69 -8.62
CA ASP A 151 -13.25 -6.94 -8.47
C ASP A 151 -13.82 -7.53 -9.79
N PRO A 152 -14.80 -8.43 -9.72
CA PRO A 152 -15.51 -8.87 -10.91
C PRO A 152 -16.24 -7.69 -11.56
N LEU A 153 -16.37 -7.74 -12.88
CA LEU A 153 -17.17 -6.75 -13.60
C LEU A 153 -18.63 -6.88 -13.17
N LYS A 154 -19.28 -5.74 -12.92
CA LYS A 154 -20.71 -5.71 -12.65
C LYS A 154 -21.45 -5.93 -13.98
N GLU A 155 -22.33 -6.93 -14.00
CA GLU A 155 -23.14 -7.26 -15.17
C GLU A 155 -24.56 -6.69 -15.07
N GLU A 156 -25.03 -6.43 -13.85
CA GLU A 156 -26.40 -6.01 -13.58
C GLU A 156 -26.44 -4.72 -12.74
N PHE A 157 -27.45 -3.90 -13.00
CA PHE A 157 -27.78 -2.72 -12.21
C PHE A 157 -29.05 -2.98 -11.41
N THR A 158 -29.02 -2.69 -10.11
CA THR A 158 -30.18 -2.77 -9.22
C THR A 158 -30.30 -1.49 -8.38
N PHE A 159 -31.53 -1.00 -8.20
CA PHE A 159 -31.81 0.03 -7.20
C PHE A 159 -31.77 -0.60 -5.80
N LEU A 160 -31.27 0.14 -4.82
CA LEU A 160 -31.42 -0.24 -3.41
C LEU A 160 -32.87 0.06 -3.02
N ASN A 161 -33.67 -1.00 -2.87
CA ASN A 161 -35.02 -0.92 -2.34
C ASN A 161 -35.00 -0.54 -0.85
#